data_AF-A0A961TSW7-F1
#
_entry.id   AF-A0A961TSW7-F1
#
_cell.length_a   1.000
_cell.length_b   1.000
_cell.length_c   1.000
_cell.angle_alpha   90.00
_cell.angle_beta   90.00
_cell.angle_gamma   90.00
#
_symmetry.space_group_name_H-M   'P 1'
#
loop_
_entity.id
_entity.type
_entity.pdbx_description
1 polymer ?
#
loop_
_entity_poly.entity_id
_entity_poly.type
_entity_poly.pdbx_seq_one_letter_code
_entity_poly.pdbx_strand_id
1 'polypeptide(L)'
;MNPSLYQQIRGEGRRLLKMAGLVAAGVVLLVLASLFTDHPASFFFKVVSLAGTALLLFSVAMMIVTFRKARAVIPGALIVSLATTLVVLLVQLWLAPLRPGLASGAIAFAAGMVIGYGWSRTTLFYIDRETVLSRGTAWYLAVWAATFLFNQLLHIFANGAPATALAAMLVATGIAIGNIAGQLLRYRQAILMIAGAAPAQAVGGTS
;
A
#
# COMPACT_ATOMS: atom_id res chain seq x y z
N MET A 1 16.01 23.87 -19.94
CA MET A 1 14.89 23.06 -19.42
C MET A 1 14.27 22.33 -20.60
N ASN A 2 14.34 20.99 -20.66
CA ASN A 2 13.96 20.24 -21.87
C ASN A 2 12.46 20.40 -22.18
N PRO A 3 12.07 20.88 -23.38
CA PRO A 3 10.67 21.13 -23.74
C PRO A 3 9.80 19.86 -23.76
N SER A 4 10.41 18.66 -23.82
CA SER A 4 9.70 17.38 -23.75
C SER A 4 9.09 17.08 -22.38
N LEU A 5 9.73 17.51 -21.29
CA LEU A 5 9.34 17.16 -19.93
C LEU A 5 8.09 17.97 -19.49
N TYR A 6 8.01 19.23 -19.91
CA TYR A 6 6.84 20.08 -19.67
C TYR A 6 5.59 19.58 -20.41
N GLN A 7 5.76 19.10 -21.66
CA GLN A 7 4.64 18.54 -22.42
C GLN A 7 4.14 17.22 -21.81
N GLN A 8 5.05 16.39 -21.28
CA GLN A 8 4.70 15.13 -20.62
C GLN A 8 3.90 15.37 -19.33
N ILE A 9 4.36 16.29 -18.47
CA ILE A 9 3.66 16.67 -17.23
C ILE A 9 2.26 17.26 -17.54
N ARG A 10 2.14 18.12 -18.56
CA ARG A 10 0.86 18.73 -18.92
C ARG A 10 -0.14 17.70 -19.47
N GLY A 11 0.35 16.71 -20.22
CA GLY A 11 -0.45 15.61 -20.75
C GLY A 11 -1.00 14.70 -19.64
N GLU A 12 -0.16 14.30 -18.69
CA GLU A 12 -0.57 13.52 -17.53
C GLU A 12 -1.53 14.29 -16.62
N GLY A 13 -1.24 15.57 -16.36
CA GLY A 13 -2.11 16.44 -15.55
C GLY A 13 -3.53 16.53 -16.12
N ARG A 14 -3.67 16.66 -17.44
CA ARG A 14 -5.00 16.69 -18.10
C ARG A 14 -5.72 15.34 -18.01
N ARG A 15 -5.00 14.21 -18.00
CA ARG A 15 -5.60 12.88 -17.79
C ARG A 15 -6.10 12.71 -16.35
N LEU A 16 -5.28 13.09 -15.36
CA LEU A 16 -5.65 13.05 -13.95
C LEU A 16 -6.87 13.93 -13.66
N LEU A 17 -6.91 15.14 -14.22
CA LEU A 17 -8.04 16.05 -14.04
C LEU A 17 -9.34 15.46 -14.62
N LYS A 18 -9.27 14.79 -15.78
CA LYS A 18 -10.42 14.09 -16.37
C LYS A 18 -10.90 12.93 -15.50
N MET A 19 -9.98 12.13 -14.96
CA MET A 19 -10.34 11.04 -14.05
C MET A 19 -10.97 11.57 -12.76
N ALA A 20 -10.39 12.62 -12.17
CA ALA A 20 -10.95 13.26 -10.99
C ALA A 20 -12.36 13.83 -11.25
N GLY A 21 -12.57 14.47 -12.40
CA GLY A 21 -13.88 14.96 -12.82
C GLY A 21 -14.92 13.85 -12.99
N LEU A 22 -14.54 12.71 -13.59
CA LEU A 22 -15.40 11.53 -13.73
C LEU A 22 -15.80 10.95 -12.37
N VAL A 23 -14.83 10.83 -11.45
CA VAL A 23 -15.09 10.34 -10.08
C VAL A 23 -16.03 11.30 -9.35
N ALA A 24 -15.78 12.60 -9.40
CA ALA A 24 -16.63 13.61 -8.78
C ALA A 24 -18.05 13.59 -9.34
N ALA A 25 -18.21 13.53 -10.67
CA ALA A 25 -19.51 13.43 -11.32
C ALA A 25 -20.26 12.15 -10.91
N GLY A 26 -19.54 11.02 -10.83
CA GLY A 26 -20.09 9.75 -10.33
C GLY A 26 -20.61 9.88 -8.90
N VAL A 27 -19.84 10.48 -7.99
CA VAL A 27 -20.26 10.72 -6.59
C VAL A 27 -21.49 11.63 -6.53
N VAL A 28 -21.50 12.72 -7.30
CA VAL A 28 -22.65 13.66 -7.35
C VAL A 28 -23.92 12.97 -7.84
N LEU A 29 -23.83 12.18 -8.92
CA LEU A 29 -24.98 11.40 -9.42
C LEU A 29 -25.48 10.39 -8.39
N LEU A 30 -24.57 9.78 -7.63
CA LEU A 30 -24.90 8.78 -6.62
C LEU A 30 -25.59 9.42 -5.40
N VAL A 31 -25.17 10.63 -5.01
CA VAL A 31 -25.85 11.44 -4.00
C VAL A 31 -27.22 11.89 -4.50
N LEU A 32 -27.33 12.36 -5.75
CA LEU A 32 -28.62 12.75 -6.33
C LEU A 32 -29.58 11.57 -6.40
N ALA A 33 -29.13 10.40 -6.84
CA ALA A 33 -29.94 9.18 -6.89
C ALA A 33 -30.38 8.72 -5.49
N SER A 34 -29.53 8.89 -4.47
CA SER A 34 -29.89 8.50 -3.10
C SER A 34 -31.01 9.35 -2.52
N LEU A 35 -31.08 10.64 -2.88
CA LEU A 35 -32.14 11.56 -2.43
C LEU A 35 -33.55 11.17 -2.86
N PHE A 36 -33.70 10.35 -3.90
CA PHE A 36 -35.01 9.85 -4.39
C PHE A 36 -35.44 8.51 -3.75
N THR A 37 -34.73 8.04 -2.73
CA THR A 37 -35.03 6.77 -2.05
C THR A 37 -35.60 7.02 -0.65
N ASP A 38 -36.50 6.18 -0.17
CA ASP A 38 -37.15 6.32 1.16
C ASP A 38 -36.15 6.41 2.34
N HIS A 39 -34.97 5.82 2.17
CA HIS A 39 -33.87 5.86 3.15
C HIS A 39 -32.54 6.25 2.49
N PRO A 40 -32.34 7.55 2.20
CA PRO A 40 -31.27 8.05 1.33
C PRO A 40 -29.87 7.71 1.85
N ALA A 41 -29.65 7.85 3.17
CA ALA A 41 -28.37 7.54 3.80
C ALA A 41 -28.03 6.05 3.69
N SER A 42 -28.99 5.17 3.98
CA SER A 42 -28.76 3.71 3.94
C SER A 42 -28.47 3.21 2.53
N PHE A 43 -29.17 3.76 1.53
CA PHE A 43 -28.97 3.41 0.13
C PHE A 43 -27.59 3.87 -0.36
N PHE A 44 -27.21 5.12 -0.04
CA PHE A 44 -25.89 5.65 -0.35
C PHE A 44 -24.77 4.76 0.22
N PHE A 45 -24.82 4.43 1.52
CA PHE A 45 -23.81 3.58 2.15
C PHE A 45 -23.76 2.16 1.56
N LYS A 46 -24.90 1.57 1.20
CA LYS A 46 -24.95 0.25 0.53
C LYS A 46 -24.28 0.29 -0.84
N VAL A 47 -24.60 1.29 -1.65
CA VAL A 47 -24.02 1.42 -3.00
C VAL A 47 -22.52 1.72 -2.91
N VAL A 48 -22.10 2.61 -2.01
CA VAL A 48 -20.67 2.88 -1.76
C VAL A 48 -19.94 1.65 -1.26
N SER A 49 -20.53 0.88 -0.35
CA SER A 49 -19.97 -0.38 0.15
C SER A 49 -19.83 -1.41 -0.98
N LEU A 50 -20.86 -1.57 -1.81
CA LEU A 50 -20.83 -2.50 -2.95
C LEU A 50 -19.79 -2.08 -3.99
N ALA A 51 -19.75 -0.79 -4.34
CA ALA A 51 -18.75 -0.24 -5.25
C ALA A 51 -17.33 -0.41 -4.68
N GLY A 52 -17.15 -0.19 -3.38
CA GLY A 52 -15.89 -0.43 -2.66
C GLY A 52 -15.46 -1.90 -2.75
N THR A 53 -16.38 -2.85 -2.52
CA THR A 53 -16.12 -4.28 -2.66
C THR A 53 -15.79 -4.65 -4.10
N ALA A 54 -16.52 -4.13 -5.10
CA ALA A 54 -16.24 -4.39 -6.51
C ALA A 54 -14.88 -3.84 -6.95
N LEU A 55 -14.54 -2.61 -6.53
CA LEU A 55 -13.24 -2.00 -6.78
C LEU A 55 -12.12 -2.79 -6.12
N LEU A 56 -12.38 -3.32 -4.93
CA LEU A 56 -11.45 -4.17 -4.20
C LEU A 56 -11.21 -5.51 -4.93
N LEU A 57 -12.28 -6.18 -5.38
CA LEU A 57 -12.17 -7.39 -6.20
C LEU A 57 -11.43 -7.13 -7.52
N PHE A 58 -11.72 -6.00 -8.17
CA PHE A 58 -11.01 -5.58 -9.37
C PHE A 58 -9.52 -5.33 -9.10
N SER A 59 -9.20 -4.67 -7.98
CA SER A 59 -7.83 -4.47 -7.52
C SER A 59 -7.11 -5.81 -7.32
N VAL A 60 -7.77 -6.79 -6.70
CA VAL A 60 -7.24 -8.16 -6.53
C VAL A 60 -6.97 -8.82 -7.88
N ALA A 61 -7.92 -8.77 -8.81
CA ALA A 61 -7.78 -9.35 -10.14
C ALA A 61 -6.61 -8.72 -10.91
N MET A 62 -6.51 -7.39 -10.91
CA MET A 62 -5.39 -6.67 -11.50
C MET A 62 -4.06 -7.05 -10.85
N MET A 63 -4.04 -7.25 -9.54
CA MET A 63 -2.85 -7.67 -8.82
C MET A 63 -2.40 -9.05 -9.30
N ILE A 64 -3.29 -10.04 -9.36
CA ILE A 64 -3.01 -11.39 -9.87
C ILE A 64 -2.39 -11.33 -11.28
N VAL A 65 -2.96 -10.52 -12.16
CA VAL A 65 -2.48 -10.36 -13.55
C VAL A 65 -1.09 -9.70 -13.57
N THR A 66 -0.85 -8.72 -12.71
CA THR A 66 0.41 -7.95 -12.69
C THR A 66 1.53 -8.67 -11.92
N PHE A 67 1.19 -9.68 -11.11
CA PHE A 67 2.08 -10.39 -10.18
C PHE A 67 3.31 -11.05 -10.82
N ARG A 68 3.26 -11.38 -12.12
CA ARG A 68 4.36 -12.06 -12.81
C ARG A 68 5.52 -11.16 -13.22
N LYS A 69 5.32 -9.83 -13.24
CA LYS A 69 6.33 -8.86 -13.73
C LYS A 69 7.29 -8.46 -12.62
N ALA A 70 8.58 -8.71 -12.84
CA ALA A 70 9.63 -8.15 -12.00
C ALA A 70 9.59 -6.62 -12.04
N ARG A 71 9.77 -5.99 -10.89
CA ARG A 71 9.83 -4.52 -10.79
C ARG A 71 11.13 -4.08 -10.15
N ALA A 72 11.69 -3.00 -10.69
CA ALA A 72 12.78 -2.29 -10.04
C ALA A 72 12.31 -1.76 -8.68
N VAL A 73 13.13 -2.01 -7.65
CA VAL A 73 12.86 -1.49 -6.31
C VAL A 73 13.28 -0.03 -6.28
N ILE A 74 12.31 0.88 -6.21
CA ILE A 74 12.57 2.32 -6.11
C ILE A 74 12.48 2.70 -4.63
N PRO A 75 13.61 2.98 -3.93
CA PRO A 75 13.60 3.29 -2.50
C PRO A 75 12.81 4.58 -2.19
N GLY A 76 12.79 5.54 -3.12
CA GLY A 76 11.97 6.75 -2.99
C GLY A 76 10.47 6.44 -2.88
N ALA A 77 9.97 5.48 -3.66
CA ALA A 77 8.56 5.08 -3.60
C ALA A 77 8.23 4.40 -2.25
N LEU A 78 9.16 3.62 -1.70
CA LEU A 78 9.01 3.01 -0.38
C LEU A 78 8.93 4.07 0.73
N ILE A 79 9.77 5.10 0.67
CA ILE A 79 9.75 6.21 1.65
C ILE A 79 8.46 7.02 1.54
N VAL A 80 8.00 7.35 0.33
CA VAL A 80 6.73 8.05 0.13
C VAL A 80 5.57 7.22 0.70
N SER A 81 5.54 5.91 0.42
CA SER A 81 4.52 5.02 0.96
C SER A 81 4.54 4.96 2.49
N LEU A 82 5.72 4.96 3.10
CA LEU A 82 5.89 5.00 4.55
C LEU A 82 5.34 6.32 5.12
N ALA A 83 5.71 7.45 4.52
CA ALA A 83 5.26 8.77 4.93
C ALA A 83 3.74 8.90 4.84
N THR A 84 3.13 8.47 3.73
CA THR A 84 1.67 8.48 3.58
C THR A 84 0.99 7.62 4.65
N THR A 85 1.51 6.42 4.91
CA THR A 85 0.96 5.53 5.94
C THR A 85 1.00 6.16 7.33
N LEU A 86 2.11 6.80 7.69
CA LEU A 86 2.27 7.50 8.96
C LEU A 86 1.35 8.72 9.07
N VAL A 87 1.25 9.53 8.02
CA VAL A 87 0.35 10.70 7.99
C VAL A 87 -1.10 10.26 8.17
N VAL A 88 -1.53 9.22 7.47
CA VAL A 88 -2.90 8.67 7.61
C VAL A 88 -3.13 8.18 9.04
N LEU A 89 -2.18 7.45 9.64
CA LEU A 89 -2.31 7.02 11.03
C LEU A 89 -2.42 8.20 12.00
N LEU A 90 -1.59 9.23 11.84
CA LEU A 90 -1.61 10.42 12.71
C LEU A 90 -2.93 11.17 12.60
N VAL A 91 -3.44 11.38 11.39
CA VAL A 91 -4.75 12.02 11.16
C VAL A 91 -5.85 11.20 11.83
N GLN A 92 -5.82 9.88 11.70
CA GLN A 92 -6.84 9.01 12.28
C GLN A 92 -6.77 8.95 13.81
N LEU A 93 -5.58 8.95 14.40
CA LEU A 93 -5.40 9.07 15.86
C LEU A 93 -5.89 10.42 16.40
N TRP A 94 -5.73 11.48 15.60
CA TRP A 94 -6.19 12.82 15.95
C TRP A 94 -7.71 12.93 15.91
N LEU A 95 -8.35 12.37 14.87
CA LEU A 95 -9.80 12.40 14.68
C LEU A 95 -10.58 11.36 15.50
N ALA A 96 -9.93 10.30 15.97
CA ALA A 96 -10.61 9.21 16.66
C ALA A 96 -11.14 9.65 18.04
N PRO A 97 -12.47 9.56 18.29
CA PRO A 97 -13.07 9.94 19.57
C PRO A 97 -12.77 8.94 20.69
N LEU A 98 -12.50 7.68 20.32
CA LEU A 98 -12.16 6.59 21.23
C LEU A 98 -10.82 5.99 20.80
N ARG A 99 -9.83 6.07 21.69
CA ARG A 99 -8.49 5.55 21.45
C ARG A 99 -8.31 4.22 22.18
N PRO A 100 -7.68 3.21 21.56
CA PRO A 100 -7.25 2.03 22.30
C PRO A 100 -6.27 2.45 23.39
N GLY A 101 -6.25 1.72 24.50
CA GLY A 101 -5.27 1.94 25.56
C GLY A 101 -3.84 1.92 24.99
N LEU A 102 -2.96 2.76 25.52
CA LEU A 102 -1.60 2.92 24.99
C LEU A 102 -0.85 1.57 24.89
N ALA A 103 -0.99 0.72 25.91
CA ALA A 103 -0.39 -0.61 25.94
C ALA A 103 -0.94 -1.53 24.83
N SER A 104 -2.26 -1.60 24.66
CA SER A 104 -2.85 -2.45 23.62
C SER A 104 -2.55 -1.93 22.22
N GLY A 105 -2.54 -0.61 22.03
CA GLY A 105 -2.12 0.02 20.78
C GLY A 105 -0.65 -0.26 20.44
N ALA A 106 0.25 -0.17 21.42
CA ALA A 106 1.66 -0.48 21.25
C ALA A 106 1.91 -1.95 20.91
N ILE A 107 1.22 -2.88 21.59
CA ILE A 107 1.29 -4.32 21.30
C ILE A 107 0.78 -4.61 19.89
N ALA A 108 -0.36 -4.04 19.50
CA ALA A 108 -0.94 -4.21 18.18
C ALA A 108 0.02 -3.71 17.08
N PHE A 109 0.60 -2.52 17.27
CA PHE A 109 1.58 -1.95 16.37
C PHE A 109 2.85 -2.80 16.27
N ALA A 110 3.41 -3.23 17.41
CA ALA A 110 4.62 -4.06 17.46
C ALA A 110 4.39 -5.43 16.80
N ALA A 111 3.25 -6.08 17.07
CA ALA A 111 2.86 -7.32 16.41
C ALA A 111 2.78 -7.13 14.89
N GLY A 112 2.17 -6.03 14.45
CA GLY A 112 2.15 -5.66 13.04
C GLY A 112 3.55 -5.55 12.45
N MET A 113 4.46 -4.83 13.12
CA MET A 113 5.86 -4.68 12.66
C MET A 113 6.58 -6.02 12.49
N VAL A 114 6.44 -6.94 13.45
CA VAL A 114 7.06 -8.27 13.38
C VAL A 114 6.52 -9.05 12.19
N ILE A 115 5.19 -9.04 11.98
CA ILE A 115 4.55 -9.69 10.83
C ILE A 115 5.06 -9.07 9.52
N GLY A 116 5.09 -7.74 9.43
CA GLY A 116 5.58 -7.02 8.26
C GLY A 116 7.03 -7.32 7.92
N TYR A 117 7.90 -7.36 8.93
CA TYR A 117 9.30 -7.70 8.74
C TYR A 117 9.49 -9.16 8.32
N GLY A 118 8.75 -10.10 8.92
CA GLY A 118 8.72 -11.49 8.45
C GLY A 118 8.27 -11.61 7.00
N TRP A 119 7.25 -10.84 6.62
CA TRP A 119 6.75 -10.79 5.25
C TRP A 119 7.81 -10.29 4.27
N SER A 120 8.58 -9.26 4.63
CA SER A 120 9.62 -8.70 3.77
C SER A 120 10.68 -9.72 3.33
N ARG A 121 10.86 -10.82 4.07
CA ARG A 121 11.80 -11.91 3.77
C ARG A 121 11.31 -12.83 2.65
N THR A 122 10.00 -12.93 2.46
CA THR A 122 9.39 -13.81 1.44
C THR A 122 9.43 -13.22 0.02
N THR A 123 9.73 -11.93 -0.10
CA THR A 123 9.94 -11.27 -1.39
C THR A 123 11.26 -11.73 -2.00
N LEU A 124 11.24 -12.15 -3.27
CA LEU A 124 12.44 -12.54 -3.99
C LEU A 124 13.15 -11.28 -4.49
N PHE A 125 14.38 -11.07 -4.04
CA PHE A 125 15.28 -10.03 -4.53
C PHE A 125 16.37 -10.70 -5.35
N TYR A 126 16.62 -10.17 -6.54
CA TYR A 126 17.72 -10.63 -7.38
C TYR A 126 18.36 -9.43 -8.08
N ILE A 127 19.64 -9.59 -8.41
CA ILE A 127 20.43 -8.56 -9.11
C ILE A 127 20.47 -8.95 -10.58
N ASP A 128 20.02 -8.06 -11.46
CA ASP A 128 20.12 -8.23 -12.91
C ASP A 128 20.80 -6.99 -13.50
N ARG A 129 21.98 -7.19 -14.10
CA ARG A 129 22.77 -6.16 -14.79
C ARG A 129 22.79 -4.81 -14.04
N GLU A 130 23.25 -4.83 -12.78
CA GLU A 130 23.36 -3.68 -11.86
C GLU A 130 22.05 -3.12 -11.27
N THR A 131 20.89 -3.70 -11.61
CA THR A 131 19.60 -3.29 -11.04
C THR A 131 19.07 -4.31 -10.03
N VAL A 132 18.56 -3.81 -8.90
CA VAL A 132 17.90 -4.64 -7.88
C VAL A 132 16.44 -4.81 -8.25
N LEU A 133 16.07 -6.02 -8.66
CA LEU A 133 14.71 -6.38 -9.02
C LEU A 133 14.04 -7.15 -7.89
N SER A 134 12.74 -6.88 -7.72
CA SER A 134 11.86 -7.59 -6.80
C SER A 134 10.79 -8.34 -7.59
N ARG A 135 10.54 -9.59 -7.17
CA ARG A 135 9.41 -10.39 -7.66
C ARG A 135 8.48 -10.74 -6.51
N GLY A 136 7.21 -10.41 -6.69
CA GLY A 136 6.16 -10.86 -5.79
C GLY A 136 5.99 -12.38 -5.89
N THR A 137 5.78 -13.04 -4.75
CA THR A 137 5.42 -14.46 -4.64
C THR A 137 3.92 -14.62 -4.41
N ALA A 138 3.33 -15.75 -4.80
CA ALA A 138 1.91 -16.05 -4.53
C ALA A 138 1.54 -15.90 -3.03
N TRP A 139 2.53 -16.04 -2.15
CA TRP A 139 2.43 -15.76 -0.72
C TRP A 139 1.89 -14.36 -0.39
N TYR A 140 2.29 -13.33 -1.14
CA TYR A 140 1.78 -11.97 -0.97
C TYR A 140 0.26 -11.92 -1.17
N LEU A 141 -0.26 -12.68 -2.15
CA LEU A 141 -1.69 -12.76 -2.41
C LEU A 141 -2.45 -13.40 -1.23
N ALA A 142 -1.87 -14.46 -0.66
CA ALA A 142 -2.44 -15.16 0.49
C ALA A 142 -2.47 -14.27 1.74
N VAL A 143 -1.37 -13.58 2.06
CA VAL A 143 -1.29 -12.64 3.20
C VAL A 143 -2.28 -11.49 3.02
N TRP A 144 -2.41 -10.98 1.80
CA TRP A 144 -3.35 -9.90 1.51
C TRP A 144 -4.81 -10.36 1.66
N ALA A 145 -5.17 -11.52 1.11
CA ALA A 145 -6.49 -12.11 1.29
C ALA A 145 -6.81 -12.38 2.77
N ALA A 146 -5.83 -12.86 3.53
CA ALA A 146 -5.96 -13.05 4.98
C ALA A 146 -6.19 -11.72 5.71
N THR A 147 -5.49 -10.65 5.32
CA THR A 147 -5.67 -9.30 5.91
C THR A 147 -7.06 -8.75 5.61
N PHE A 148 -7.55 -8.93 4.38
CA PHE A 148 -8.90 -8.52 4.00
C PHE A 148 -9.94 -9.29 4.80
N LEU A 149 -9.84 -10.62 4.84
CA LEU A 149 -10.74 -11.47 5.63
C LEU A 149 -10.71 -11.07 7.11
N PHE A 150 -9.52 -10.85 7.68
CA PHE A 150 -9.35 -10.40 9.05
C PHE A 150 -10.06 -9.07 9.33
N ASN A 151 -9.93 -8.09 8.44
CA ASN A 151 -10.63 -6.80 8.56
C ASN A 151 -12.16 -6.98 8.53
N GLN A 152 -12.67 -7.86 7.67
CA GLN A 152 -14.11 -8.15 7.60
C GLN A 152 -14.60 -8.84 8.87
N LEU A 153 -13.86 -9.83 9.36
CA LEU A 153 -14.19 -10.52 10.62
C LEU A 153 -14.14 -9.56 11.81
N LEU A 154 -13.14 -8.67 11.88
CA LEU A 154 -13.09 -7.65 12.92
C LEU A 154 -14.31 -6.73 12.88
N HIS A 155 -14.76 -6.32 11.69
CA HIS A 155 -15.94 -5.48 11.56
C HIS A 155 -17.20 -6.18 12.07
N ILE A 156 -17.38 -7.46 11.72
CA ILE A 156 -18.52 -8.29 12.12
C ILE A 156 -18.50 -8.56 13.63
N PHE A 157 -17.38 -9.01 14.19
CA PHE A 157 -17.31 -9.42 15.60
C PHE A 157 -17.20 -8.25 16.58
N ALA A 158 -16.68 -7.10 16.15
CA ALA A 158 -16.56 -5.92 17.00
C ALA A 158 -17.79 -5.02 16.98
N ASN A 159 -18.88 -5.41 16.30
CA ASN A 159 -20.10 -4.60 16.14
C ASN A 159 -19.82 -3.16 15.69
N GLY A 160 -18.80 -2.95 14.86
CA GLY A 160 -18.41 -1.62 14.38
C GLY A 160 -17.83 -0.67 15.43
N ALA A 161 -17.35 -1.15 16.57
CA ALA A 161 -16.73 -0.30 17.60
C ALA A 161 -15.55 0.53 17.03
N PRO A 162 -15.54 1.86 17.16
CA PRO A 162 -14.47 2.71 16.59
C PRO A 162 -13.05 2.35 17.07
N ALA A 163 -12.92 1.87 18.31
CA ALA A 163 -11.65 1.50 18.90
C ALA A 163 -10.99 0.28 18.21
N THR A 164 -11.78 -0.67 17.70
CA THR A 164 -11.24 -1.86 17.02
C THR A 164 -10.77 -1.54 15.60
N ALA A 165 -11.44 -0.61 14.92
CA ALA A 165 -10.98 -0.07 13.65
C ALA A 165 -9.62 0.64 13.80
N LEU A 166 -9.45 1.42 14.86
CA LEU A 166 -8.18 2.09 15.15
C LEU A 166 -7.07 1.09 15.55
N ALA A 167 -7.41 0.05 16.31
CA ALA A 167 -6.47 -1.03 16.62
C ALA A 167 -6.02 -1.79 15.35
N ALA A 168 -6.95 -2.08 14.43
CA ALA A 168 -6.63 -2.68 13.14
C ALA A 168 -5.73 -1.78 12.28
N MET A 169 -5.96 -0.46 12.30
CA MET A 169 -5.08 0.52 11.67
C MET A 169 -3.67 0.52 12.24
N LEU A 170 -3.52 0.37 13.57
CA LEU A 170 -2.22 0.28 14.22
C LEU A 170 -1.48 -0.98 13.79
N VAL A 171 -2.16 -2.13 13.74
CA VAL A 171 -1.58 -3.38 13.20
C VAL A 171 -1.14 -3.19 11.75
N ALA A 172 -2.04 -2.67 10.90
CA ALA A 172 -1.77 -2.47 9.47
C ALA A 172 -0.59 -1.52 9.22
N THR A 173 -0.52 -0.43 9.99
CA THR A 173 0.61 0.52 9.93
C THR A 173 1.91 -0.16 10.37
N GLY A 174 1.86 -0.95 11.46
CA GLY A 174 2.98 -1.76 11.90
C GLY A 174 3.48 -2.69 10.78
N ILE A 175 2.58 -3.44 10.14
CA ILE A 175 2.91 -4.34 9.02
C ILE A 175 3.58 -3.57 7.88
N ALA A 176 3.02 -2.43 7.50
CA ALA A 176 3.59 -1.60 6.43
C ALA A 176 5.02 -1.14 6.77
N ILE A 177 5.24 -0.62 7.99
CA ILE A 177 6.55 -0.16 8.45
C ILE A 177 7.55 -1.33 8.48
N GLY A 178 7.18 -2.45 9.09
CA GLY A 178 8.03 -3.63 9.19
C GLY A 178 8.44 -4.16 7.81
N ASN A 179 7.50 -4.22 6.88
CA ASN A 179 7.74 -4.67 5.51
C ASN A 179 8.66 -3.70 4.75
N ILE A 180 8.37 -2.39 4.79
CA ILE A 180 9.16 -1.37 4.12
C ILE A 180 10.59 -1.33 4.68
N ALA A 181 10.74 -1.34 6.01
CA ALA A 181 12.05 -1.34 6.66
C ALA A 181 12.86 -2.59 6.26
N GLY A 182 12.24 -3.77 6.28
CA GLY A 182 12.89 -5.00 5.87
C GLY A 182 13.29 -5.02 4.38
N GLN A 183 12.48 -4.44 3.49
CA GLN A 183 12.83 -4.28 2.08
C GLN A 183 14.00 -3.30 1.88
N LEU A 184 14.02 -2.17 2.61
CA LEU A 184 15.11 -1.19 2.54
C LEU A 184 16.44 -1.77 3.04
N LEU A 185 16.42 -2.56 4.12
CA LEU A 185 17.62 -3.25 4.63
C LEU A 185 18.19 -4.22 3.59
N ARG A 186 17.32 -5.03 2.96
CA ARG A 186 17.73 -5.97 1.90
C ARG A 186 18.22 -5.25 0.64
N TYR A 187 17.58 -4.14 0.28
CA TYR A 187 18.04 -3.28 -0.82
C TYR A 187 19.43 -2.71 -0.55
N ARG A 188 19.68 -2.20 0.67
CA ARG A 188 21.03 -1.75 1.08
C ARG A 188 22.06 -2.87 1.01
N GLN A 189 21.73 -4.07 1.49
CA GLN A 189 22.62 -5.24 1.41
C GLN A 189 22.95 -5.60 -0.05
N ALA A 190 21.95 -5.59 -0.93
CA ALA A 190 22.16 -5.85 -2.36
C ALA A 190 23.07 -4.80 -3.03
N ILE A 191 22.90 -3.52 -2.72
CA ILE A 191 23.80 -2.46 -3.21
C ILE A 191 25.22 -2.65 -2.72
N LEU A 192 25.40 -2.97 -1.43
CA LEU A 192 26.74 -3.19 -0.87
C LEU A 192 27.45 -4.38 -1.52
N MET A 193 26.71 -5.43 -1.90
CA MET A 193 27.28 -6.56 -2.66
C MET A 193 27.72 -6.15 -4.07
N ILE A 194 26.95 -5.30 -4.76
CA ILE A 194 27.33 -4.76 -6.08
C ILE A 194 28.57 -3.87 -5.95
N ALA A 195 28.58 -2.96 -4.98
CA ALA A 195 29.71 -2.04 -4.74
C ALA A 195 30.98 -2.77 -4.27
N GLY A 196 30.83 -3.84 -3.47
CA GLY A 196 31.95 -4.67 -2.99
C GLY A 196 32.50 -5.65 -4.04
N ALA A 197 31.72 -6.03 -5.04
CA ALA A 197 32.18 -6.85 -6.17
C ALA A 197 32.95 -6.03 -7.22
N ALA A 198 32.81 -4.70 -7.22
CA ALA A 198 33.41 -3.80 -8.20
C ALA A 198 34.97 -3.64 -8.19
N PRO A 199 35.78 -4.01 -7.16
CA PRO A 199 37.23 -3.80 -7.24
C PRO A 199 38.04 -4.94 -7.89
N ALA A 200 37.46 -6.11 -8.18
CA ALA A 200 38.27 -7.27 -8.59
C ALA A 200 38.53 -7.40 -10.11
N GLN A 201 37.82 -6.65 -10.96
CA GLN A 201 37.96 -6.77 -12.44
C GLN A 201 38.83 -5.68 -13.08
N ALA A 202 39.35 -4.71 -12.33
CA ALA A 202 40.17 -3.61 -12.86
C ALA A 202 41.69 -3.88 -12.87
N VAL A 203 42.16 -5.05 -12.41
CA VAL A 203 43.61 -5.37 -12.31
C VAL A 203 44.06 -6.44 -13.31
N GLY A 204 43.18 -6.93 -14.20
CA GLY A 204 43.45 -8.06 -15.10
C GLY A 204 43.56 -7.71 -16.60
N GLY A 205 43.92 -6.47 -16.96
CA GLY A 205 43.91 -6.00 -18.35
C GLY A 205 45.25 -5.44 -18.83
N THR A 206 46.10 -6.35 -19.30
CA THR A 206 47.20 -6.20 -20.29
C THR A 206 48.43 -5.36 -19.93
N SER A 207 49.44 -6.08 -19.44
CA SER A 207 50.78 -6.16 -20.06
C SER A 207 50.74 -6.40 -21.57
#